data_AF-K2G3N0-F1
#
_entry.id   AF-K2G3N0-F1
#
_cell.length_a   1.000
_cell.length_b   1.000
_cell.length_c   1.000
_cell.angle_alpha   90.00
_cell.angle_beta   90.00
_cell.angle_gamma   90.00
#
_symmetry.space_group_name_H-M   'P 1'
#
loop_
_entity.id
_entity.type
_entity.pdbx_description
1 polymer ?
#
loop_
_entity_poly.entity_id
_entity_poly.type
_entity_poly.pdbx_seq_one_letter_code
_entity_poly.pdbx_strand_id
1 'polypeptide(L)'
;MTNSELLKLIRQYEIWDEDAIEIVRIFEVMTDSKKIEILNNWQNIAMHIKKHREDIEKEKEILLIKAIDSIEHDIEEYNKSLVSKNTKQELKKMKK
;
A
#
# COMPACT_ATOMS: atom_id res chain seq x y z
N MET A 1 -6.42 -33.31 -10.87
CA MET A 1 -6.29 -33.74 -9.46
C MET A 1 -5.64 -32.61 -8.67
N THR A 2 -6.14 -31.38 -8.80
CA THR A 2 -5.28 -30.19 -8.66
C THR A 2 -6.12 -29.00 -8.21
N ASN A 3 -6.33 -28.91 -6.89
CA ASN A 3 -6.74 -27.66 -6.22
C ASN A 3 -6.53 -27.78 -4.70
N SER A 4 -6.71 -28.98 -4.12
CA SER A 4 -6.60 -29.17 -2.67
C SER A 4 -5.20 -28.92 -2.09
N GLU A 5 -4.14 -29.25 -2.82
CA GLU A 5 -2.76 -29.03 -2.37
C GLU A 5 -2.39 -27.55 -2.38
N LEU A 6 -2.66 -26.84 -3.48
CA LEU A 6 -2.46 -25.39 -3.57
C LEU A 6 -3.25 -24.67 -2.48
N LEU A 7 -4.52 -25.02 -2.25
CA LEU A 7 -5.34 -24.39 -1.22
C LEU A 7 -4.81 -24.66 0.20
N LYS A 8 -4.23 -25.84 0.46
CA LYS A 8 -3.55 -26.12 1.74
C LYS A 8 -2.32 -25.23 1.90
N LEU A 9 -1.52 -25.11 0.85
CA LEU A 9 -0.32 -24.28 0.84
C LEU A 9 -0.64 -22.79 1.01
N ILE A 10 -1.67 -22.27 0.34
CA ILE A 10 -2.19 -20.91 0.53
C ILE A 10 -2.56 -20.66 2.00
N ARG A 11 -3.30 -21.59 2.63
CA ARG A 11 -3.69 -21.48 4.04
C ARG A 11 -2.50 -21.58 4.98
N GLN A 12 -1.59 -22.50 4.73
CA GLN A 12 -0.41 -22.73 5.57
C GLN A 12 0.50 -21.49 5.64
N TYR A 13 0.60 -20.75 4.54
CA TYR A 13 1.43 -19.55 4.45
C TYR A 13 0.64 -18.25 4.69
N GLU A 14 -0.62 -18.35 5.10
CA GLU A 14 -1.47 -17.21 5.45
C GLU A 14 -1.52 -16.13 4.34
N ILE A 15 -1.58 -16.59 3.08
CA ILE A 15 -1.73 -15.70 1.94
C ILE A 15 -3.09 -15.00 2.03
N TRP A 16 -3.14 -13.68 1.83
CA TRP A 16 -4.38 -12.92 1.92
C TRP A 16 -5.39 -13.36 0.86
N ASP A 17 -6.67 -13.20 1.19
CA ASP A 17 -7.77 -13.71 0.39
C ASP A 17 -7.76 -13.18 -1.06
N GLU A 18 -7.45 -11.89 -1.26
CA GLU A 18 -7.37 -11.30 -2.60
C GLU A 18 -6.27 -11.94 -3.45
N ASP A 19 -5.07 -12.12 -2.88
CA ASP A 19 -3.95 -12.77 -3.57
C ASP A 19 -4.26 -14.26 -3.79
N ALA A 20 -4.90 -14.92 -2.83
CA ALA A 20 -5.28 -16.32 -2.92
C ALA A 20 -6.25 -16.56 -4.10
N ILE A 21 -7.23 -15.68 -4.30
CA ILE A 21 -8.18 -15.76 -5.43
C ILE A 21 -7.42 -15.70 -6.76
N GLU A 22 -6.53 -14.74 -6.91
CA GLU A 22 -5.77 -14.55 -8.15
C GLU A 22 -4.78 -15.69 -8.39
N ILE A 23 -4.10 -16.17 -7.35
CA ILE A 23 -3.20 -17.32 -7.45
C ILE A 23 -3.97 -18.56 -7.92
N VAL A 24 -5.16 -18.83 -7.38
CA VAL A 24 -5.97 -19.99 -7.80
C VAL A 24 -6.39 -19.85 -9.27
N ARG A 25 -6.84 -18.67 -9.70
CA ARG A 25 -7.22 -18.39 -11.09
C ARG A 25 -6.05 -18.59 -12.06
N ILE A 26 -4.89 -18.04 -11.72
CA ILE A 26 -3.67 -18.16 -12.51
C ILE A 26 -3.22 -19.62 -12.57
N PHE A 27 -3.22 -20.31 -11.43
CA PHE A 27 -2.80 -21.69 -11.35
C PHE A 27 -3.69 -22.62 -12.17
N GLU A 28 -5.00 -22.38 -12.22
CA GLU A 28 -5.96 -23.21 -12.97
C GLU A 28 -5.61 -23.31 -14.46
N VAL A 29 -5.23 -22.19 -15.08
CA VAL A 29 -4.95 -22.10 -16.53
C VAL A 29 -3.52 -22.52 -16.92
N MET A 30 -2.67 -22.84 -15.94
CA MET A 30 -1.30 -23.29 -16.20
C MET A 30 -1.22 -24.73 -16.70
N THR A 31 -0.19 -25.02 -17.50
CA THR A 31 0.20 -26.38 -17.88
C THR A 31 0.61 -27.19 -16.65
N ASP A 32 0.40 -28.51 -16.67
CA ASP A 32 0.73 -29.39 -15.54
C ASP A 32 2.20 -29.32 -15.11
N SER A 33 3.14 -29.17 -16.05
CA SER A 33 4.56 -28.99 -15.74
C SER A 33 4.82 -27.74 -14.88
N LYS A 34 4.18 -26.63 -15.22
CA LYS A 34 4.24 -25.37 -14.46
C LYS A 34 3.56 -25.47 -13.11
N LYS A 35 2.43 -26.18 -13.03
CA LYS A 35 1.75 -26.45 -11.75
C LYS A 35 2.68 -27.19 -10.79
N ILE A 36 3.37 -28.23 -11.26
CA ILE A 36 4.36 -28.99 -10.47
C ILE A 36 5.53 -28.09 -10.03
N GLU A 37 6.07 -27.29 -10.94
CA GLU A 37 7.15 -26.35 -10.64
C GLU A 37 6.76 -25.36 -9.54
N ILE A 38 5.56 -24.78 -9.60
CA ILE A 38 5.04 -23.87 -8.59
C ILE A 38 4.86 -24.57 -7.24
N LEU A 39 4.26 -25.76 -7.22
CA LEU A 39 4.06 -26.50 -5.97
C LEU A 39 5.40 -26.85 -5.32
N ASN A 40 6.39 -27.28 -6.10
CA ASN A 40 7.75 -27.59 -5.61
C ASN A 40 8.48 -26.36 -5.07
N ASN A 41 8.24 -25.17 -5.64
CA ASN A 41 8.90 -23.94 -5.24
C ASN A 41 8.02 -23.04 -4.34
N TRP A 42 6.90 -23.56 -3.83
CA TRP A 42 5.86 -22.75 -3.19
C TRP A 42 6.38 -21.92 -2.02
N GLN A 43 7.23 -22.51 -1.17
CA GLN A 43 7.81 -21.82 -0.02
C GLN A 43 8.49 -20.51 -0.40
N ASN A 44 9.29 -20.52 -1.47
CA ASN A 44 9.98 -19.32 -1.93
C ASN A 44 8.97 -18.31 -2.49
N ILE A 45 8.02 -18.77 -3.31
CA ILE A 45 6.96 -17.92 -3.88
C ILE A 45 6.18 -17.21 -2.76
N ALA A 46 5.74 -17.95 -1.74
CA ALA A 46 5.02 -17.41 -0.61
C ALA A 46 5.84 -16.39 0.19
N MET A 47 7.14 -16.65 0.39
CA MET A 47 8.05 -15.70 1.03
C MET A 47 8.18 -14.40 0.23
N HIS A 48 8.27 -14.49 -1.10
CA HIS A 48 8.30 -13.31 -1.98
C HIS A 48 7.00 -12.51 -1.91
N ILE A 49 5.84 -13.17 -1.95
CA ILE A 49 4.53 -12.53 -1.81
C ILE A 49 4.46 -11.76 -0.49
N LYS A 50 4.85 -12.41 0.62
CA LYS A 50 4.83 -11.79 1.94
C LYS A 50 5.74 -10.57 2.02
N LYS A 51 6.98 -10.69 1.51
CA LYS A 51 7.92 -9.58 1.47
C LYS A 51 7.38 -8.39 0.67
N HIS A 52 6.83 -8.64 -0.52
CA HIS A 52 6.26 -7.57 -1.34
C HIS A 52 5.09 -6.89 -0.65
N ARG A 53 4.29 -7.64 0.11
CA ARG A 53 3.25 -7.04 0.93
C ARG A 53 3.81 -6.12 2.01
N GLU A 54 4.81 -6.59 2.76
CA GLU A 54 5.47 -5.79 3.81
C GLU A 54 6.09 -4.51 3.22
N ASP A 55 6.71 -4.60 2.04
CA ASP A 55 7.25 -3.46 1.32
C ASP A 55 6.15 -2.46 0.92
N ILE A 56 5.01 -2.94 0.41
CA ILE A 56 3.84 -2.11 0.05
C ILE A 56 3.26 -1.41 1.28
N GLU A 57 3.08 -2.11 2.40
CA GLU A 57 2.54 -1.50 3.63
C GLU A 57 3.48 -0.42 4.17
N LYS A 58 4.79 -0.66 4.13
CA LYS A 58 5.79 0.34 4.51
C LYS A 58 5.76 1.57 3.59
N GLU A 59 5.58 1.37 2.29
CA GLU A 59 5.46 2.48 1.34
C GLU A 59 4.18 3.30 1.59
N LYS A 60 3.04 2.64 1.88
CA LYS A 60 1.80 3.33 2.27
C LYS A 60 2.00 4.18 3.53
N GLU A 61 2.68 3.65 4.54
CA GLU A 61 2.99 4.39 5.77
C GLU A 61 3.82 5.66 5.48
N ILE A 62 4.88 5.52 4.67
CA ILE A 62 5.72 6.66 4.27
C ILE A 62 4.89 7.72 3.51
N LEU A 63 4.04 7.29 2.58
CA LEU A 63 3.19 8.20 1.82
C LEU A 63 2.17 8.92 2.72
N LEU A 64 1.60 8.22 3.71
CA LEU A 64 0.69 8.81 4.67
C LEU A 64 1.37 9.88 5.52
N ILE A 65 2.57 9.60 6.04
CA ILE A 65 3.36 10.58 6.80
C ILE A 65 3.63 11.83 5.95
N LYS A 66 4.09 11.65 4.70
CA LYS A 66 4.34 12.78 3.79
C LYS A 66 3.08 13.60 3.49
N ALA A 67 1.92 12.94 3.39
CA ALA A 67 0.66 13.62 3.18
C ALA A 67 0.26 14.48 4.40
N ILE A 68 0.50 13.98 5.61
CA ILE A 68 0.27 14.72 6.86
C ILE A 68 1.20 15.94 6.92
N ASP A 69 2.50 15.76 6.68
CA ASP A 69 3.48 16.87 6.68
C ASP A 69 3.08 17.98 5.68
N SER A 70 2.59 17.59 4.50
CA SER A 70 2.11 18.52 3.49
C SER A 70 0.88 19.31 3.96
N ILE A 71 -0.07 18.64 4.62
CA ILE A 71 -1.28 19.29 5.17
C ILE A 71 -0.90 20.29 6.26
N GLU A 72 0.03 19.92 7.16
CA GLU A 72 0.51 20.81 8.21
C GLU A 72 1.17 22.05 7.62
N HIS A 73 2.03 21.89 6.60
CA HIS A 73 2.67 22.99 5.90
C HIS A 73 1.64 23.92 5.24
N ASP A 74 0.64 23.37 4.56
CA ASP A 74 -0.42 24.15 3.92
C ASP A 74 -1.23 24.96 4.93
N ILE A 75 -1.52 24.38 6.10
CA ILE A 75 -2.21 25.08 7.21
C ILE A 75 -1.34 26.23 7.75
N GLU A 76 -0.04 26.01 7.96
CA GLU A 76 0.87 27.06 8.42
C GLU A 76 0.95 28.23 7.44
N GLU A 77 1.12 27.96 6.15
CA GLU A 77 1.17 29.00 5.12
C GLU A 77 -0.15 29.75 4.99
N TYR A 78 -1.28 29.05 5.08
CA TYR A 78 -2.60 29.68 5.13
C TYR A 78 -2.71 30.65 6.32
N ASN A 79 -2.30 30.23 7.51
CA ASN A 79 -2.32 31.05 8.71
C ASN A 79 -1.42 32.29 8.59
N LYS A 80 -0.18 32.12 8.08
CA LYS A 80 0.72 33.26 7.80
C LYS A 80 0.09 34.26 6.82
N SER A 81 -0.58 33.74 5.79
CA SER A 81 -1.26 34.58 4.79
C SER A 81 -2.42 35.39 5.40
N LEU A 82 -3.19 34.80 6.31
CA LEU A 82 -4.28 35.46 7.03
C LEU A 82 -3.74 36.56 7.95
N VAL A 83 -2.71 36.28 8.74
CA VAL A 83 -2.06 37.26 9.60
C VAL A 83 -1.53 38.44 8.76
N SER A 84 -0.80 38.16 7.68
CA SER A 84 -0.28 39.19 6.78
C SER A 84 -1.39 40.08 6.19
N LYS A 85 -2.51 39.48 5.77
CA LYS A 85 -3.68 40.21 5.28
C LYS A 85 -4.27 41.11 6.36
N ASN A 86 -4.46 40.58 7.56
CA ASN A 86 -5.04 41.32 8.69
C ASN A 86 -4.15 42.50 9.11
N THR A 87 -2.85 42.28 9.29
CA THR A 87 -1.89 43.35 9.62
C THR A 87 -1.87 44.44 8.55
N LYS A 88 -1.91 44.10 7.26
CA LYS A 88 -2.00 45.09 6.17
C LYS A 88 -3.28 45.90 6.23
N GLN A 89 -4.41 45.30 6.60
CA GLN A 89 -5.68 46.01 6.75
C GLN A 89 -5.68 46.94 7.97
N GLU A 90 -5.15 46.51 9.11
CA GLU A 90 -5.03 47.34 10.32
C GLU A 90 -4.12 48.55 10.11
N LEU A 91 -2.95 48.36 9.48
CA LEU A 91 -2.05 49.45 9.12
C LEU A 91 -2.71 50.48 8.20
N LYS A 92 -3.57 50.05 7.27
CA LYS A 92 -4.34 50.97 6.41
C LYS A 92 -5.38 51.77 7.20
N LYS A 93 -5.99 51.17 8.24
CA LYS A 93 -6.94 51.87 9.12
C LYS A 93 -6.25 52.89 10.02
N MET A 94 -5.01 52.64 10.45
CA MET A 94 -4.24 53.56 11.29
C MET A 94 -3.67 54.77 10.55
N LYS A 95 -3.53 54.71 9.22
CA LYS A 95 -3.05 55.81 8.38
C LYS A 95 -4.15 56.76 7.90
N LYS A 96 -5.38 56.58 8.37
CA LYS A 96 -6.57 57.33 7.99
C LYS A 96 -7.14 58.03 9.21
#